data_AF-A0A916S6S4-F1
#
_entry.id   AF-A0A916S6S4-F1
#
_cell.length_a   1.000
_cell.length_b   1.000
_cell.length_c   1.000
_cell.angle_alpha   90.00
_cell.angle_beta   90.00
_cell.angle_gamma   90.00
#
_symmetry.space_group_name_H-M   'P 1'
#
loop_
_entity.id
_entity.type
_entity.pdbx_description
1 polymer ?
#
loop_
_entity_poly.entity_id
_entity_poly.type
_entity_poly.pdbx_seq_one_letter_code
_entity_poly.pdbx_strand_id
1 'polypeptide(L)'
;MKPGLTAKLLLGARWAAIAAFGIAYSVMAHFAAADPHPDLFDAAVAIAPLLALAVLLAWRSPQRPWMLLLFLASCAALYATSSWLVQHFNWIFLLQHAGMQALLGLAFGRSLRAGQEPMVSRFAAVVHGSLSPALARYTRQVTWAWTVYFAVMTTLSLLLFWLAPVAVWSVFANLLNLPLLVLMFAAEYGARLYFLPPSDRAGPLEAIRAYRHAGSRTAPPP
;
A
#
# COMPACT_ATOMS: atom_id res chain seq x y z
N MET A 1 -24.27 -0.67 29.75
CA MET A 1 -23.77 -0.56 28.36
C MET A 1 -22.65 -1.56 28.15
N LYS A 2 -22.70 -2.39 27.10
CA LYS A 2 -21.76 -3.51 26.91
C LYS A 2 -20.37 -2.99 26.46
N PRO A 3 -19.28 -3.23 27.21
CA PRO A 3 -17.93 -2.71 26.89
C PRO A 3 -17.37 -3.15 25.52
N GLY A 4 -17.96 -4.17 24.89
CA GLY A 4 -17.60 -4.59 23.53
C GLY A 4 -18.15 -3.70 22.41
N LEU A 5 -19.17 -2.88 22.67
CA LEU A 5 -19.77 -2.00 21.65
C LEU A 5 -18.95 -0.72 21.47
N THR A 6 -18.49 -0.13 22.57
CA THR A 6 -17.62 1.06 22.58
C THR A 6 -16.27 0.77 21.93
N ALA A 7 -15.66 -0.39 22.19
CA ALA A 7 -14.40 -0.79 21.54
C ALA A 7 -14.54 -0.95 20.01
N LYS A 8 -15.67 -1.47 19.52
CA LYS A 8 -15.95 -1.61 18.08
C LYS A 8 -16.20 -0.25 17.42
N LEU A 9 -16.94 0.63 18.09
CA LEU A 9 -17.21 2.00 17.61
C LEU A 9 -15.93 2.83 17.54
N LEU A 10 -15.05 2.73 18.55
CA LEU A 10 -13.74 3.39 18.55
C LEU A 10 -12.82 2.85 17.45
N LEU A 11 -12.87 1.54 17.17
CA LEU A 11 -12.13 0.96 16.05
C LEU A 11 -12.63 1.50 14.71
N GLY A 12 -13.95 1.54 14.52
CA GLY A 12 -14.59 2.05 13.30
C GLY A 12 -14.26 3.53 13.07
N ALA A 13 -14.39 4.36 14.12
CA ALA A 13 -14.04 5.78 14.06
C ALA A 13 -12.55 6.00 13.74
N ARG A 14 -11.66 5.18 14.30
CA ARG A 14 -10.22 5.25 14.03
C ARG A 14 -9.90 4.91 12.58
N TRP A 15 -10.49 3.85 12.02
CA TRP A 15 -10.28 3.49 10.61
C TRP A 15 -10.88 4.53 9.65
N ALA A 16 -12.05 5.08 9.98
CA ALA A 16 -12.65 6.17 9.21
C ALA A 16 -11.76 7.43 9.23
N ALA A 17 -11.19 7.79 10.38
CA ALA A 17 -10.26 8.92 10.51
C ALA A 17 -8.97 8.70 9.71
N ILE A 18 -8.40 7.49 9.71
CA ILE A 18 -7.23 7.14 8.91
C ILE A 18 -7.55 7.25 7.41
N ALA A 19 -8.69 6.73 6.97
CA ALA A 19 -9.12 6.81 5.58
C ALA A 19 -9.37 8.26 5.15
N ALA A 20 -10.08 9.05 5.97
CA ALA A 20 -10.33 10.46 5.72
C ALA A 20 -9.03 11.27 5.64
N PHE A 21 -8.07 11.00 6.54
CA PHE A 21 -6.76 11.64 6.51
C PHE A 21 -5.97 11.27 5.24
N GLY A 22 -5.99 9.99 4.84
CA GLY A 22 -5.35 9.54 3.61
C GLY A 22 -5.94 10.21 2.36
N ILE A 23 -7.28 10.30 2.28
CA ILE A 23 -7.98 10.98 1.19
C ILE A 23 -7.65 12.47 1.17
N ALA A 24 -7.75 13.14 2.33
CA ALA A 24 -7.43 14.57 2.44
C ALA A 24 -5.98 14.86 2.05
N TYR A 25 -5.03 14.02 2.48
CA TYR A 25 -3.64 14.11 2.08
C TYR A 25 -3.46 13.92 0.57
N SER A 26 -4.09 12.89 -0.02
CA SER A 26 -4.02 12.65 -1.47
C SER A 26 -4.55 13.80 -2.30
N VAL A 27 -5.65 14.41 -1.85
CA VAL A 27 -6.23 15.60 -2.51
C VAL A 27 -5.27 16.80 -2.39
N MET A 28 -4.72 17.03 -1.20
CA MET A 28 -3.80 18.14 -0.95
C MET A 28 -2.48 17.99 -1.72
N ALA A 29 -1.95 16.77 -1.78
CA ALA A 29 -0.76 16.44 -2.57
C ALA A 29 -1.00 16.62 -4.08
N HIS A 30 -2.22 16.37 -4.58
CA HIS A 30 -2.54 16.61 -5.97
C HIS A 30 -2.61 18.08 -6.32
N PHE A 31 -3.25 18.90 -5.48
CA PHE A 31 -3.28 20.34 -5.69
C PHE A 31 -1.86 20.94 -5.63
N ALA A 32 -1.06 20.51 -4.65
CA ALA A 32 0.34 20.93 -4.54
C ALA A 32 1.21 20.50 -5.74
N ALA A 33 0.93 19.33 -6.33
CA ALA A 33 1.62 18.86 -7.53
C ALA A 33 1.14 19.52 -8.83
N ALA A 34 -0.07 20.07 -8.83
CA ALA A 34 -0.70 20.67 -10.01
C ALA A 34 -0.57 22.20 -10.05
N ASP A 35 0.02 22.82 -9.02
CA ASP A 35 0.21 24.26 -8.96
C ASP A 35 1.26 24.74 -9.98
N PRO A 36 0.92 25.66 -10.89
CA PRO A 36 1.89 26.29 -11.80
C PRO A 36 2.96 27.14 -11.10
N HIS A 37 2.73 27.57 -9.85
CA HIS A 37 3.63 28.41 -9.06
C HIS A 37 3.87 27.81 -7.66
N PRO A 38 4.75 26.79 -7.57
CA PRO A 38 4.96 26.06 -6.32
C PRO A 38 5.38 26.98 -5.18
N ASP A 39 4.71 26.87 -4.03
CA ASP A 39 4.97 27.68 -2.85
C ASP A 39 5.54 26.85 -1.67
N LEU A 40 5.74 27.51 -0.52
CA LEU A 40 6.27 26.86 0.68
C LEU A 40 5.30 25.81 1.28
N PHE A 41 4.00 25.97 1.02
CA PHE A 41 2.96 25.06 1.48
C PHE A 41 2.99 23.76 0.66
N ASP A 42 3.19 23.84 -0.65
CA ASP A 42 3.34 22.67 -1.53
C ASP A 42 4.54 21.80 -1.13
N ALA A 43 5.67 22.46 -0.83
CA ALA A 43 6.86 21.80 -0.31
C ALA A 43 6.62 21.12 1.05
N ALA A 44 5.87 21.78 1.95
CA ALA A 44 5.54 21.22 3.25
C ALA A 44 4.63 19.98 3.13
N VAL A 45 3.64 20.02 2.22
CA VAL A 45 2.73 18.89 1.96
C VAL A 45 3.50 17.68 1.42
N ALA A 46 4.44 17.89 0.49
CA ALA A 46 5.24 16.80 -0.07
C ALA A 46 6.16 16.11 0.95
N ILE A 47 6.70 16.87 1.90
CA ILE A 47 7.73 16.39 2.84
C ILE A 47 7.10 15.81 4.14
N ALA A 48 5.89 16.24 4.51
CA ALA A 48 5.24 15.87 5.77
C ALA A 48 5.14 14.35 6.07
N PRO A 49 4.75 13.45 5.14
CA PRO A 49 4.64 12.02 5.45
C PRO A 49 6.00 11.36 5.64
N LEU A 50 7.01 11.80 4.87
CA LEU A 50 8.39 11.34 5.01
C LEU A 50 8.94 11.73 6.39
N LEU A 51 8.68 12.97 6.83
CA LEU A 51 9.09 13.41 8.17
C LEU A 51 8.37 12.60 9.27
N ALA A 52 7.06 12.41 9.13
CA ALA A 52 6.26 11.68 10.10
C ALA A 52 6.71 10.21 10.23
N LEU A 53 6.96 9.54 9.11
CA LEU A 53 7.45 8.16 9.08
C LEU A 53 8.86 8.04 9.68
N ALA A 54 9.76 8.96 9.33
CA ALA A 54 11.12 8.95 9.87
C ALA A 54 11.15 9.23 11.37
N VAL A 55 10.35 10.16 11.87
CA VAL A 55 10.20 10.44 13.32
C VAL A 55 9.65 9.21 14.04
N LEU A 56 8.63 8.53 13.49
CA LEU A 56 8.07 7.30 14.06
C LEU A 56 9.11 6.17 14.14
N LEU A 57 9.89 5.97 13.08
CA LEU A 57 10.94 4.96 13.02
C LEU A 57 12.10 5.28 13.96
N ALA A 58 12.51 6.55 14.03
CA ALA A 58 13.54 7.03 14.95
C ALA A 58 13.09 6.86 16.41
N TRP A 59 11.82 7.15 16.74
CA TRP A 59 11.30 7.01 18.10
C TRP A 59 11.29 5.54 18.58
N ARG A 60 11.12 4.59 17.67
CA ARG A 60 11.03 3.15 18.00
C ARG A 60 12.38 2.42 18.01
N SER A 61 13.47 3.07 17.60
CA SER A 61 14.79 2.44 17.49
C SER A 61 15.69 2.75 18.70
N PRO A 62 16.54 1.80 19.15
CA PRO A 62 17.56 2.06 20.18
C PRO A 62 18.72 2.95 19.70
N GLN A 63 18.84 3.22 18.39
CA GLN A 63 19.88 4.08 17.80
C GLN A 63 19.34 5.46 17.35
N ARG A 64 18.41 6.02 18.16
CA ARG A 64 17.71 7.30 17.92
C ARG A 64 18.60 8.43 17.37
N PRO A 65 19.76 8.76 17.97
CA PRO A 65 20.53 9.92 17.52
C PRO A 65 21.11 9.73 16.12
N TRP A 66 21.53 8.52 15.75
CA TRP A 66 22.07 8.22 14.42
C TRP A 66 21.00 8.23 13.33
N MET A 67 19.80 7.74 13.63
CA MET A 67 18.66 7.82 12.71
C MET A 67 18.17 9.26 12.52
N LEU A 68 18.17 10.07 13.59
CA LEU A 68 17.84 11.50 13.50
C LEU A 68 18.91 12.28 12.73
N LEU A 69 20.19 11.93 12.90
CA LEU A 69 21.30 12.51 12.11
C LEU A 69 21.20 12.14 10.63
N LEU A 70 20.94 10.86 10.30
CA LEU A 70 20.71 10.42 8.92
C LEU A 70 19.51 11.12 8.30
N PHE A 71 18.44 11.31 9.07
CA PHE A 71 17.25 12.01 8.62
C PHE A 71 17.50 13.51 8.39
N LEU A 72 18.18 14.19 9.31
CA LEU A 72 18.57 15.59 9.16
C LEU A 72 19.54 15.78 7.99
N ALA A 73 20.51 14.87 7.82
CA ALA A 73 21.40 14.87 6.67
C ALA A 73 20.64 14.64 5.36
N SER A 74 19.64 13.76 5.36
CA SER A 74 18.78 13.53 4.19
C SER A 74 17.93 14.76 3.87
N CYS A 75 17.35 15.41 4.87
CA CYS A 75 16.59 16.65 4.69
C CYS A 75 17.48 17.80 4.19
N ALA A 76 18.69 17.93 4.73
CA ALA A 76 19.66 18.94 4.31
C ALA A 76 20.16 18.70 2.87
N ALA A 77 20.40 17.44 2.50
CA ALA A 77 20.77 17.07 1.13
C ALA A 77 19.62 17.32 0.14
N LEU A 78 18.38 17.01 0.53
CA LEU A 78 17.17 17.30 -0.26
C LEU A 78 16.95 18.82 -0.41
N TYR A 79 17.18 19.60 0.64
CA TYR A 79 17.10 21.06 0.59
C TYR A 79 18.20 21.67 -0.28
N ALA A 80 19.43 21.16 -0.18
CA ALA A 80 20.57 21.64 -0.97
C ALA A 80 20.43 21.31 -2.47
N THR A 81 19.70 20.24 -2.81
CA THR A 81 19.44 19.83 -4.21
C THR A 81 18.05 20.24 -4.72
N SER A 82 17.30 21.00 -3.92
CA SER A 82 15.89 21.35 -4.16
C SER A 82 15.64 22.02 -5.51
N SER A 83 16.53 22.89 -5.97
CA SER A 83 16.39 23.58 -7.28
C SER A 83 16.48 22.65 -8.48
N TRP A 84 17.32 21.61 -8.42
CA TRP A 84 17.41 20.55 -9.43
C TRP A 84 16.24 19.56 -9.31
N LEU A 85 15.83 19.29 -8.07
CA LEU A 85 14.69 18.44 -7.73
C LEU A 85 13.36 19.01 -8.22
N VAL A 86 13.14 20.32 -8.10
CA VAL A 86 11.94 21.01 -8.60
C VAL A 86 11.85 20.92 -10.13
N GLN A 87 12.97 20.94 -10.85
CA GLN A 87 12.98 20.79 -12.31
C GLN A 87 12.73 19.34 -12.78
N HIS A 88 13.04 18.34 -11.94
CA HIS A 88 12.93 16.91 -12.29
C HIS A 88 11.95 16.14 -11.39
N PHE A 89 11.12 16.84 -10.62
CA PHE A 89 10.22 16.30 -9.60
C PHE A 89 9.32 15.19 -10.16
N ASN A 90 8.84 15.38 -11.40
CA ASN A 90 8.00 14.44 -12.12
C ASN A 90 8.64 13.05 -12.25
N TRP A 91 9.95 12.98 -12.47
CA TRP A 91 10.68 11.71 -12.59
C TRP A 91 10.76 10.96 -11.26
N ILE A 92 10.86 11.67 -10.14
CA ILE A 92 10.90 11.07 -8.81
C ILE A 92 9.54 10.45 -8.48
N PHE A 93 8.45 11.20 -8.70
CA PHE A 93 7.11 10.68 -8.47
C PHE A 93 6.78 9.52 -9.45
N LEU A 94 7.27 9.59 -10.70
CA LEU A 94 7.18 8.47 -11.63
C LEU A 94 7.90 7.24 -11.10
N LEU A 95 9.17 7.39 -10.70
CA LEU A 95 9.96 6.27 -10.19
C LEU A 95 9.33 5.68 -8.93
N GLN A 96 8.80 6.52 -8.05
CA GLN A 96 8.10 6.06 -6.85
C GLN A 96 6.83 5.28 -7.21
N HIS A 97 5.96 5.84 -8.05
CA HIS A 97 4.70 5.20 -8.42
C HIS A 97 4.94 3.96 -9.29
N ALA A 98 5.54 4.12 -10.47
CA ALA A 98 5.76 3.02 -11.41
C ALA A 98 6.76 1.98 -10.86
N GLY A 99 7.80 2.42 -10.14
CA GLY A 99 8.75 1.51 -9.51
C GLY A 99 8.11 0.67 -8.42
N MET A 100 7.28 1.25 -7.55
CA MET A 100 6.55 0.47 -6.53
C MET A 100 5.62 -0.56 -7.19
N GLN A 101 4.83 -0.14 -8.18
CA GLN A 101 3.93 -1.06 -8.90
C GLN A 101 4.70 -2.17 -9.61
N ALA A 102 5.82 -1.84 -10.26
CA ALA A 102 6.68 -2.82 -10.92
C ALA A 102 7.28 -3.83 -9.93
N LEU A 103 7.78 -3.37 -8.78
CA LEU A 103 8.35 -4.23 -7.74
C LEU A 103 7.30 -5.18 -7.17
N LEU A 104 6.09 -4.68 -6.90
CA LEU A 104 4.96 -5.50 -6.45
C LEU A 104 4.55 -6.51 -7.52
N GLY A 105 4.40 -6.07 -8.77
CA GLY A 105 4.09 -6.95 -9.90
C GLY A 105 5.14 -8.04 -10.09
N LEU A 106 6.42 -7.70 -9.97
CA LEU A 106 7.52 -8.65 -10.02
C LEU A 106 7.51 -9.63 -8.85
N ALA A 107 7.18 -9.19 -7.64
CA ALA A 107 7.09 -10.07 -6.47
C ALA A 107 5.95 -11.08 -6.63
N PHE A 108 4.76 -10.64 -7.03
CA PHE A 108 3.63 -11.51 -7.34
C PHE A 108 3.94 -12.43 -8.53
N GLY A 109 4.48 -11.88 -9.62
CA GLY A 109 4.85 -12.65 -10.81
C GLY A 109 5.92 -13.70 -10.55
N ARG A 110 6.93 -13.40 -9.74
CA ARG A 110 7.96 -14.39 -9.35
C ARG A 110 7.39 -15.52 -8.53
N SER A 111 6.38 -15.26 -7.69
CA SER A 111 5.70 -16.31 -6.90
C SER A 111 4.91 -17.30 -7.75
N LEU A 112 4.63 -17.00 -9.03
CA LEU A 112 3.89 -17.88 -9.94
C LEU A 112 4.77 -18.90 -10.69
N ARG A 113 6.10 -18.82 -10.53
CA ARG A 113 7.07 -19.74 -11.15
C ARG A 113 6.86 -21.18 -10.68
N ALA A 114 7.19 -22.13 -11.55
CA ALA A 114 7.12 -23.56 -11.22
C ALA A 114 7.97 -23.86 -9.97
N GLY A 115 7.41 -24.61 -9.01
CA GLY A 115 8.07 -24.96 -7.75
C GLY A 115 8.02 -23.88 -6.67
N GLN A 116 7.40 -22.72 -6.92
CA GLN A 116 7.17 -21.68 -5.91
C GLN A 116 5.69 -21.64 -5.50
N GLU A 117 5.44 -21.25 -4.25
CA GLU A 117 4.08 -21.03 -3.77
C GLU A 117 3.59 -19.62 -4.16
N PRO A 118 2.43 -19.47 -4.83
CA PRO A 118 1.88 -18.16 -5.17
C PRO A 118 1.65 -17.30 -3.93
N MET A 119 1.91 -15.99 -4.04
CA MET A 119 1.85 -15.06 -2.91
C MET A 119 0.52 -15.11 -2.16
N VAL A 120 -0.60 -15.17 -2.89
CA VAL A 120 -1.94 -15.23 -2.29
C VAL A 120 -2.20 -16.59 -1.64
N SER A 121 -1.65 -17.68 -2.20
CA SER A 121 -1.70 -19.00 -1.54
C SER A 121 -0.97 -18.96 -0.22
N ARG A 122 0.23 -18.36 -0.16
CA ARG A 122 0.99 -18.22 1.08
C ARG A 122 0.22 -17.46 2.15
N PHE A 123 -0.47 -16.37 1.78
CA PHE A 123 -1.34 -15.64 2.71
C PHE A 123 -2.55 -16.47 3.16
N ALA A 124 -3.17 -17.21 2.25
CA ALA A 124 -4.29 -18.09 2.58
C ALA A 124 -3.84 -19.26 3.50
N ALA A 125 -2.66 -19.83 3.27
CA ALA A 125 -2.11 -20.93 4.07
C ALA A 125 -1.81 -20.51 5.51
N VAL A 126 -1.42 -19.24 5.74
CA VAL A 126 -1.28 -18.70 7.10
C VAL A 126 -2.63 -18.67 7.86
N VAL A 127 -3.74 -18.48 7.15
CA VAL A 127 -5.09 -18.40 7.74
C VAL A 127 -5.74 -19.77 7.88
N HIS A 128 -5.61 -20.61 6.86
CA HIS A 128 -6.32 -21.90 6.74
C HIS A 128 -5.45 -23.12 7.07
N GLY A 129 -4.13 -22.95 7.23
CA GLY A 129 -3.19 -24.05 7.33
C GLY A 129 -2.97 -24.71 5.96
N SER A 130 -3.50 -25.93 5.78
CA SER A 130 -3.41 -26.63 4.49
C SER A 130 -4.51 -26.16 3.54
N LEU A 131 -4.11 -25.79 2.31
CA LEU A 131 -5.05 -25.39 1.28
C LEU A 131 -5.58 -26.60 0.53
N SER A 132 -6.90 -26.63 0.29
CA SER A 132 -7.49 -27.59 -0.64
C SER A 132 -6.93 -27.38 -2.05
N PRO A 133 -6.83 -28.42 -2.90
CA PRO A 133 -6.36 -28.26 -4.27
C PRO A 133 -7.18 -27.25 -5.09
N ALA A 134 -8.48 -27.12 -4.79
CA ALA A 134 -9.35 -26.13 -5.41
C ALA A 134 -8.98 -24.70 -4.98
N LEU A 135 -8.80 -24.47 -3.67
CA LEU A 135 -8.40 -23.19 -3.13
C LEU A 135 -7.01 -22.77 -3.62
N ALA A 136 -6.06 -23.70 -3.69
CA ALA A 136 -4.71 -23.44 -4.22
C ALA A 136 -4.72 -23.01 -5.70
N ARG A 137 -5.60 -23.59 -6.54
CA ARG A 137 -5.78 -23.15 -7.93
C ARG A 137 -6.41 -21.76 -8.00
N TYR A 138 -7.42 -21.49 -7.18
CA TYR A 138 -8.07 -20.18 -7.10
C TYR A 138 -7.09 -19.08 -6.68
N THR A 139 -6.36 -19.27 -5.58
CA THR A 139 -5.38 -18.28 -5.10
C THR A 139 -4.24 -18.06 -6.09
N ARG A 140 -3.88 -19.08 -6.88
CA ARG A 140 -2.95 -18.92 -8.00
C ARG A 140 -3.51 -18.02 -9.11
N GLN A 141 -4.78 -18.19 -9.48
CA GLN A 141 -5.46 -17.29 -10.45
C GLN A 141 -5.57 -15.86 -9.92
N VAL A 142 -5.86 -15.69 -8.63
CA VAL A 142 -5.87 -14.37 -7.99
C VAL A 142 -4.48 -13.74 -8.00
N THR A 143 -3.42 -14.53 -7.75
CA THR A 143 -2.02 -14.05 -7.86
C THR A 143 -1.68 -13.59 -9.28
N TRP A 144 -2.19 -14.30 -10.31
CA TRP A 144 -2.09 -13.85 -11.70
C TRP A 144 -2.81 -12.52 -11.92
N ALA A 145 -4.05 -12.38 -11.44
CA ALA A 145 -4.82 -11.16 -11.58
C ALA A 145 -4.12 -9.95 -10.95
N TRP A 146 -3.53 -10.11 -9.76
CA TRP A 146 -2.68 -9.09 -9.12
C TRP A 146 -1.44 -8.76 -9.93
N THR A 147 -0.77 -9.77 -10.50
CA THR A 147 0.41 -9.56 -11.35
C THR A 147 0.05 -8.72 -12.58
N VAL A 148 -1.07 -9.05 -13.25
CA VAL A 148 -1.57 -8.31 -14.40
C VAL A 148 -1.99 -6.88 -14.01
N TYR A 149 -2.69 -6.70 -12.90
CA TYR A 149 -3.05 -5.38 -12.37
C TYR A 149 -1.81 -4.50 -12.21
N PHE A 150 -0.79 -4.98 -11.49
CA PHE A 150 0.44 -4.21 -11.26
C PHE A 150 1.20 -3.90 -12.55
N ALA A 151 1.24 -4.85 -13.48
CA ALA A 151 1.84 -4.64 -14.80
C ALA A 151 1.10 -3.55 -15.58
N VAL A 152 -0.24 -3.61 -15.65
CA VAL A 152 -1.08 -2.59 -16.30
C VAL A 152 -0.88 -1.23 -15.66
N MET A 153 -0.88 -1.13 -14.32
CA MET A 153 -0.66 0.14 -13.61
C MET A 153 0.71 0.74 -13.92
N THR A 154 1.75 -0.10 -13.97
CA THR A 154 3.12 0.31 -14.32
C THR A 154 3.17 0.83 -15.76
N THR A 155 2.63 0.07 -16.71
CA THR A 155 2.61 0.44 -18.13
C THR A 155 1.81 1.71 -18.36
N LEU A 156 0.61 1.85 -17.77
CA LEU A 156 -0.21 3.05 -17.89
C LEU A 156 0.48 4.27 -17.27
N SER A 157 1.12 4.12 -16.11
CA SER A 157 1.90 5.20 -15.50
C SER A 157 3.03 5.67 -16.42
N LEU A 158 3.76 4.74 -17.04
CA LEU A 158 4.83 5.09 -17.98
C LEU A 158 4.25 5.76 -19.23
N LEU A 159 3.22 5.18 -19.85
CA LEU A 159 2.61 5.74 -21.06
C LEU A 159 2.05 7.14 -20.84
N LEU A 160 1.29 7.35 -19.76
CA LEU A 160 0.73 8.66 -19.44
C LEU A 160 1.81 9.69 -19.14
N PHE A 161 2.91 9.30 -18.52
CA PHE A 161 4.02 10.20 -18.26
C PHE A 161 4.68 10.72 -19.55
N TRP A 162 4.81 9.85 -20.56
CA TRP A 162 5.46 10.20 -21.83
C TRP A 162 4.52 10.82 -22.86
N LEU A 163 3.23 10.46 -22.83
CA LEU A 163 2.27 10.80 -23.88
C LEU A 163 1.22 11.82 -23.46
N ALA A 164 1.05 12.08 -22.16
CA ALA A 164 0.03 12.98 -21.64
C ALA A 164 0.64 14.13 -20.83
N PRO A 165 -0.09 15.25 -20.65
CA PRO A 165 0.31 16.30 -19.72
C PRO A 165 0.51 15.74 -18.30
N VAL A 166 1.50 16.26 -17.58
CA VAL A 166 1.84 15.84 -16.21
C VAL A 166 0.63 15.86 -15.28
N ALA A 167 -0.28 16.82 -15.43
CA ALA A 167 -1.52 16.89 -14.65
C ALA A 167 -2.38 15.62 -14.81
N VAL A 168 -2.53 15.11 -16.05
CA VAL A 168 -3.30 13.88 -16.33
C VAL A 168 -2.62 12.66 -15.71
N TRP A 169 -1.30 12.58 -15.86
CA TRP A 169 -0.52 11.53 -15.22
C TRP A 169 -0.64 11.56 -13.69
N SER A 170 -0.60 12.75 -13.08
CA SER A 170 -0.76 12.91 -11.63
C SER A 170 -2.14 12.48 -11.15
N VAL A 171 -3.22 12.79 -11.87
CA VAL A 171 -4.57 12.30 -11.53
C VAL A 171 -4.59 10.77 -11.52
N PHE A 172 -3.97 10.13 -12.51
CA PHE A 172 -3.87 8.67 -12.53
C PHE A 172 -3.06 8.12 -11.34
N ALA A 173 -1.85 8.64 -11.14
CA ALA A 173 -0.91 8.12 -10.15
C ALA A 173 -1.35 8.36 -8.69
N ASN A 174 -2.01 9.49 -8.42
CA ASN A 174 -2.33 9.93 -7.06
C ASN A 174 -3.82 9.78 -6.72
N LEU A 175 -4.73 10.13 -7.64
CA LEU A 175 -6.17 10.12 -7.37
C LEU A 175 -6.80 8.77 -7.72
N LEU A 176 -6.49 8.21 -8.89
CA LEU A 176 -7.13 6.97 -9.37
C LEU A 176 -6.49 5.70 -8.80
N ASN A 177 -5.26 5.76 -8.32
CA ASN A 177 -4.57 4.60 -7.78
C ASN A 177 -5.34 3.92 -6.63
N LEU A 178 -5.88 4.70 -5.69
CA LEU A 178 -6.64 4.16 -4.56
C LEU A 178 -8.02 3.59 -4.98
N PRO A 179 -8.85 4.29 -5.77
CA PRO A 179 -10.06 3.73 -6.36
C PRO A 179 -9.83 2.45 -7.16
N LEU A 180 -8.79 2.40 -8.00
CA LEU A 180 -8.46 1.21 -8.80
C LEU A 180 -8.02 0.04 -7.92
N LEU A 181 -7.27 0.32 -6.84
CA LEU A 181 -6.89 -0.68 -5.86
C LEU A 181 -8.13 -1.24 -5.14
N VAL A 182 -9.04 -0.37 -4.71
CA VAL A 182 -10.31 -0.78 -4.07
C VAL A 182 -11.15 -1.62 -5.04
N LEU A 183 -11.24 -1.22 -6.30
CA LEU A 183 -11.95 -1.96 -7.34
C LEU A 183 -11.35 -3.35 -7.54
N MET A 184 -10.02 -3.45 -7.58
CA MET A 184 -9.32 -4.74 -7.70
C MET A 184 -9.62 -5.67 -6.51
N PHE A 185 -9.61 -5.13 -5.28
CA PHE A 185 -10.02 -5.90 -4.09
C PHE A 185 -11.50 -6.28 -4.11
N ALA A 186 -12.38 -5.39 -4.56
CA ALA A 186 -13.80 -5.68 -4.69
C ALA A 186 -14.07 -6.77 -5.73
N ALA A 187 -13.35 -6.75 -6.86
CA ALA A 187 -13.41 -7.79 -7.89
C ALA A 187 -12.90 -9.15 -7.37
N GLU A 188 -11.79 -9.17 -6.62
CA GLU A 188 -11.31 -10.39 -5.95
C GLU A 188 -12.33 -10.93 -4.95
N TYR A 189 -12.94 -10.05 -4.16
CA TYR A 189 -13.97 -10.45 -3.19
C TYR A 189 -15.22 -10.99 -3.89
N GLY A 190 -15.68 -10.35 -4.97
CA GLY A 190 -16.77 -10.84 -5.80
C GLY A 190 -16.46 -12.22 -6.40
N ALA A 191 -15.26 -12.40 -6.95
CA ALA A 191 -14.79 -13.69 -7.45
C ALA A 191 -14.74 -14.75 -6.34
N ARG A 192 -14.32 -14.39 -5.13
CA ARG A 192 -14.33 -15.28 -3.96
C ARG A 192 -15.74 -15.73 -3.61
N LEU A 193 -16.73 -14.83 -3.66
CA LEU A 193 -18.12 -15.19 -3.40
C LEU A 193 -18.71 -16.10 -4.48
N TYR A 194 -18.31 -15.93 -5.74
CA TYR A 194 -18.83 -16.71 -6.86
C TYR A 194 -18.18 -18.09 -6.99
N PHE A 195 -16.85 -18.16 -6.91
CA PHE A 195 -16.09 -19.38 -7.20
C PHE A 195 -15.79 -20.26 -5.98
N LEU A 196 -15.83 -19.72 -4.75
CA LEU A 196 -15.50 -20.50 -3.55
C LEU A 196 -16.75 -20.91 -2.74
N PRO A 197 -16.78 -22.16 -2.22
CA PRO A 197 -17.81 -22.60 -1.28
C PRO A 197 -17.77 -21.81 0.03
N PRO A 198 -18.90 -21.68 0.76
CA PRO A 198 -18.94 -20.95 2.04
C PRO A 198 -17.90 -21.39 3.08
N SER A 199 -17.47 -22.66 3.06
CA SER A 199 -16.42 -23.20 3.94
C SER A 199 -15.04 -22.58 3.72
N ASP A 200 -14.78 -22.13 2.49
CA ASP A 200 -13.47 -21.62 2.05
C ASP A 200 -13.48 -20.08 1.94
N ARG A 201 -14.62 -19.46 2.21
CA ARG A 201 -14.79 -18.00 2.31
C ARG A 201 -14.36 -17.52 3.69
N ALA A 202 -13.06 -17.59 4.03
CA ALA A 202 -12.60 -16.85 5.20
C ALA A 202 -12.92 -15.37 5.00
N GLY A 203 -13.79 -14.85 5.85
CA GLY A 203 -14.07 -13.42 5.90
C GLY A 203 -12.83 -12.66 6.39
N PRO A 204 -12.66 -11.38 6.02
CA PRO A 204 -11.56 -10.55 6.53
C PRO A 204 -11.47 -10.56 8.07
N LEU A 205 -12.61 -10.68 8.74
CA LEU A 205 -12.72 -10.78 10.19
C LEU A 205 -12.23 -12.11 10.77
N GLU A 206 -12.36 -13.22 10.04
CA GLU A 206 -11.85 -14.52 10.48
C GLU A 206 -10.34 -14.60 10.29
N ALA A 207 -9.80 -14.04 9.21
CA ALA A 207 -8.37 -13.88 9.03
C ALA A 207 -7.74 -13.04 10.16
N ILE A 208 -8.37 -11.92 10.54
CA ILE A 208 -7.93 -11.09 11.67
C ILE A 208 -8.02 -11.85 13.00
N ARG A 209 -9.08 -12.64 13.24
CA ARG A 209 -9.20 -13.46 14.45
C ARG A 209 -8.14 -14.57 14.48
N ALA A 210 -7.93 -15.28 13.39
CA ALA A 210 -6.91 -16.33 13.27
C ALA A 210 -5.50 -15.78 13.55
N TYR A 211 -5.16 -14.62 12.99
CA TYR A 211 -3.87 -13.96 13.24
C TYR A 211 -3.68 -13.58 14.72
N ARG A 212 -4.74 -13.09 15.37
CA ARG A 212 -4.72 -12.78 16.81
C ARG A 212 -4.57 -14.02 17.69
N HIS A 213 -5.15 -15.16 17.30
CA HIS A 213 -5.02 -16.41 18.03
C HIS A 213 -3.66 -17.10 17.80
N ALA A 214 -3.06 -16.96 16.61
CA ALA A 214 -1.71 -17.44 16.32
C ALA A 214 -0.64 -16.71 17.16
N GLY A 215 -0.80 -15.40 17.35
CA GLY A 215 0.08 -14.60 18.22
C GLY A 215 0.00 -14.92 19.72
N SER A 216 -1.04 -15.65 20.17
CA SER A 216 -1.19 -16.07 21.57
C SER A 216 -0.64 -17.46 21.90
N ARG A 217 -0.22 -18.26 20.91
CA ARG A 217 0.34 -19.62 21.13
C ARG A 217 1.86 -19.65 21.33
N THR A 218 2.53 -18.50 21.35
CA THR A 218 3.98 -18.39 21.61
C THR A 218 4.34 -18.09 23.07
N ALA A 219 3.42 -18.28 24.02
CA ALA A 219 3.78 -18.35 25.44
C ALA A 219 4.16 -19.80 25.79
N PRO A 220 5.40 -20.07 26.25
CA PRO A 220 5.78 -21.42 26.69
C PRO A 220 4.94 -21.84 27.90
N PRO A 221 4.60 -23.14 28.05
CA PRO A 221 3.92 -23.62 29.25
C PRO A 221 4.83 -23.48 30.50
N PRO A 222 4.22 -23.33 31.69
CA PRO A 222 4.92 -23.12 32.96
C PRO A 222 5.79 -24.29 33.40
#